data_AF-A0A4P7KTE3-F1
#
_entry.id   AF-A0A4P7KTE3-F1
#
_cell.length_a   1.000
_cell.length_b   1.000
_cell.length_c   1.000
_cell.angle_alpha   90.00
_cell.angle_beta   90.00
_cell.angle_gamma   90.00
#
_symmetry.space_group_name_H-M   'P 1'
#
loop_
_entity.id
_entity.type
_entity.pdbx_description
1 polymer ?
#
loop_
_entity_poly.entity_id
_entity_poly.type
_entity_poly.pdbx_seq_one_letter_code
_entity_poly.pdbx_strand_id
1 'polypeptide(L)'
;MIHLTSGIKTALSLNKGQVNNNNPNNGDYVISGGIAVLYLFMNLLSDMAQLKYNQMQIKSEMARDAQDMANRVDEIIAKIAKEGDKALEKLPPDVIDYMRNHGVTVDGMTIDDFLQQNDPTAALLAKLREKIAESGADGMQSASWQDVVRYMDEHGIKVDGQRCSDYIWGLPEVGSRSYQKISREHMQHIADVLAAAGGLDQGKLGAVKAALETVSNRASDFVSQSQLQLQKVMQGYNVTVSLINSMQTMLAEMNKSIAQNIR
;
A
#
# COMPACT_ATOMS: atom_id res chain seq x y z
N MET A 1 -15.21 30.68 7.35
CA MET A 1 -14.41 31.88 7.62
C MET A 1 -14.71 32.37 9.02
N ILE A 2 -13.99 31.88 10.03
CA ILE A 2 -14.19 32.25 11.43
C ILE A 2 -13.12 33.28 11.80
N HIS A 3 -13.59 34.40 12.35
CA HIS A 3 -12.85 35.60 12.72
C HIS A 3 -11.78 35.33 13.79
N LEU A 4 -10.51 35.65 13.47
CA LEU A 4 -9.37 35.60 14.39
C LEU A 4 -8.58 36.92 14.45
N THR A 5 -9.16 38.03 13.97
CA THR A 5 -8.43 39.29 13.75
C THR A 5 -8.66 40.39 14.80
N SER A 6 -9.51 40.21 15.81
CA SER A 6 -9.76 41.29 16.81
C SER A 6 -8.87 41.24 18.05
N GLY A 7 -8.26 40.10 18.40
CA GLY A 7 -7.42 39.96 19.61
C GLY A 7 -6.01 40.56 19.50
N ILE A 8 -5.47 40.68 18.28
CA ILE A 8 -4.07 41.09 18.07
C ILE A 8 -3.91 42.61 17.97
N LYS A 9 -4.96 43.36 17.59
CA LYS A 9 -4.86 44.82 17.43
C LYS A 9 -4.88 45.60 18.75
N THR A 10 -5.44 45.05 19.83
CA THR A 10 -5.61 45.79 21.09
C THR A 10 -4.33 45.85 21.94
N ALA A 11 -3.38 44.94 21.74
CA ALA A 11 -2.12 44.94 22.50
C ALA A 11 -1.06 45.93 21.99
N LEU A 12 -1.27 46.55 20.81
CA LEU A 12 -0.26 47.38 20.13
C LEU A 12 -0.50 48.90 20.19
N SER A 13 -1.54 49.39 20.87
CA SER A 13 -1.90 50.82 20.83
C SER A 13 -1.93 51.57 22.18
N LEU A 14 -1.56 50.94 23.29
CA LEU A 14 -1.48 51.61 24.59
C LEU A 14 -0.06 51.58 25.14
N ASN A 15 0.81 52.46 24.63
CA ASN A 15 1.66 53.37 25.43
C ASN A 15 2.62 54.16 24.51
N LYS A 16 2.11 55.18 23.80
CA LYS A 16 2.95 56.28 23.31
C LYS A 16 3.05 57.33 24.42
N GLY A 17 3.84 57.02 25.45
CA GLY A 17 4.03 57.88 26.61
C GLY A 17 5.46 57.78 27.12
N GLN A 18 6.29 58.76 26.73
CA GLN A 18 7.59 59.11 27.29
C GLN A 18 8.68 58.02 27.28
N VAL A 19 9.50 58.08 26.22
CA VAL A 19 10.85 57.47 26.21
C VAL A 19 11.72 58.23 27.22
N ASN A 20 11.80 57.72 28.45
CA ASN A 20 12.86 58.08 29.38
C ASN A 20 13.94 57.00 29.31
N ASN A 21 15.03 57.33 28.61
CA ASN A 21 16.15 56.43 28.28
C ASN A 21 17.08 56.15 29.47
N ASN A 22 16.57 55.67 30.60
CA ASN A 22 17.40 55.24 31.74
C ASN A 22 16.68 54.19 32.62
N ASN A 23 16.15 53.11 32.02
CA ASN A 23 15.58 52.01 32.81
C ASN A 23 16.30 50.68 32.49
N PRO A 24 17.15 50.16 33.41
CA PRO A 24 17.81 48.85 33.28
C PRO A 24 16.84 47.69 33.07
N ASN A 25 15.56 47.87 33.42
CA ASN A 25 14.52 46.84 33.39
C ASN A 25 14.01 46.48 31.98
N ASN A 26 14.34 47.25 30.94
CA ASN A 26 13.92 46.95 29.57
C ASN A 26 14.76 45.84 28.90
N GLY A 27 16.00 45.61 29.35
CA GLY A 27 16.87 44.55 28.81
C GLY A 27 16.35 43.14 29.16
N ASP A 28 15.89 42.96 30.40
CA ASP A 28 15.36 41.67 30.87
C ASP A 28 14.06 41.27 30.16
N TYR A 29 13.16 42.20 29.85
CA TYR A 29 11.91 41.88 29.14
C TYR A 29 12.16 41.44 27.68
N VAL A 30 13.11 42.07 27.00
CA VAL A 30 13.45 41.74 25.61
C VAL A 30 14.19 40.38 25.52
N ILE A 31 15.12 40.12 26.44
CA ILE A 31 15.89 38.88 26.44
C ILE A 31 15.07 37.70 27.00
N SER A 32 14.30 37.87 28.08
CA SER A 32 13.39 36.83 28.57
C SER A 32 12.28 36.50 27.55
N GLY A 33 11.72 37.51 26.87
CA GLY A 33 10.75 37.31 25.79
C GLY A 33 11.33 36.54 24.60
N GLY A 34 12.57 36.84 24.20
CA GLY A 34 13.25 36.10 23.13
C GLY A 34 13.57 34.65 23.52
N ILE A 35 13.96 34.38 24.77
CA ILE A 35 14.15 33.00 25.28
C ILE A 35 12.84 32.21 25.22
N ALA A 36 11.70 32.81 25.60
CA ALA A 36 10.40 32.15 25.53
C ALA A 36 10.02 31.74 24.09
N VAL A 37 10.32 32.60 23.09
CA VAL A 37 10.10 32.27 21.67
C VAL A 37 11.00 31.14 21.20
N LEU A 38 12.27 31.10 21.65
CA LEU A 38 13.18 30.00 21.31
C LEU A 38 12.72 28.66 21.92
N TYR A 39 12.20 28.67 23.15
CA TYR A 39 11.59 27.46 23.73
C TYR A 39 10.35 26.99 22.95
N LEU A 40 9.51 27.91 22.47
CA LEU A 40 8.39 27.57 21.58
C LEU A 40 8.89 26.91 20.28
N PHE A 41 9.95 27.44 19.67
CA PHE A 41 10.55 26.82 18.49
C PHE A 41 11.14 25.43 18.78
N MET A 42 11.81 25.25 19.92
CA MET A 42 12.31 23.93 20.34
C MET A 42 11.18 22.91 20.44
N ASN A 43 10.08 23.26 21.10
CA ASN A 43 8.92 22.38 21.23
C ASN A 43 8.33 22.03 19.85
N LEU A 44 8.16 23.01 18.97
CA LEU A 44 7.66 22.76 17.62
C LEU A 44 8.59 21.84 16.81
N LEU A 45 9.90 22.05 16.90
CA LEU A 45 10.89 21.20 16.23
C LEU A 45 10.86 19.77 16.77
N SER A 46 10.73 19.59 18.09
CA SER A 46 10.56 18.27 18.72
C SER A 46 9.27 17.58 18.26
N ASP A 47 8.15 18.30 18.20
CA ASP A 47 6.88 17.73 17.73
C ASP A 47 6.95 17.31 16.26
N MET A 48 7.56 18.15 15.40
CA MET A 48 7.78 17.80 14.00
C MET A 48 8.70 16.59 13.85
N ALA A 49 9.76 16.49 14.67
CA ALA A 49 10.63 15.34 14.66
C ALA A 49 9.85 14.08 15.04
N GLN A 50 9.08 14.10 16.13
CA GLN A 50 8.29 12.95 16.56
C GLN A 50 7.28 12.49 15.50
N LEU A 51 6.56 13.44 14.88
CA LEU A 51 5.63 13.14 13.80
C LEU A 51 6.35 12.46 12.61
N LYS A 52 7.52 12.97 12.23
CA LYS A 52 8.31 12.40 11.13
C LYS A 52 8.86 11.01 11.48
N TYR A 53 9.31 10.78 12.71
CA TYR A 53 9.73 9.45 13.16
C TYR A 53 8.58 8.44 13.09
N ASN A 54 7.39 8.79 13.58
CA ASN A 54 6.21 7.91 13.52
C ASN A 54 5.84 7.57 12.07
N GLN A 55 5.80 8.57 11.18
CA GLN A 55 5.52 8.34 9.76
C GLN A 55 6.58 7.46 9.09
N MET A 56 7.85 7.67 9.43
CA MET A 56 8.96 6.89 8.89
C MET A 56 8.87 5.43 9.33
N GLN A 57 8.48 5.16 10.58
CA GLN A 57 8.28 3.80 11.07
C GLN A 57 7.18 3.08 10.27
N ILE A 58 5.99 3.66 10.19
CA ILE A 58 4.85 3.07 9.45
C ILE A 58 5.24 2.83 7.99
N LYS A 59 5.90 3.81 7.34
CA LYS A 59 6.31 3.67 5.93
C LYS A 59 7.43 2.66 5.74
N SER A 60 8.33 2.51 6.71
CA SER A 60 9.35 1.47 6.66
C SER A 60 8.75 0.07 6.77
N GLU A 61 7.73 -0.12 7.60
CA GLU A 61 6.99 -1.38 7.71
C GLU A 61 6.26 -1.67 6.39
N MET A 62 5.49 -0.70 5.87
CA MET A 62 4.82 -0.82 4.56
C MET A 62 5.80 -1.17 3.42
N ALA A 63 7.01 -0.61 3.41
CA ALA A 63 8.00 -0.90 2.37
C ALA A 63 8.45 -2.37 2.42
N ARG A 64 8.74 -2.86 3.63
CA ARG A 64 9.17 -4.25 3.86
C ARG A 64 8.05 -5.22 3.51
N ASP A 65 6.85 -4.98 4.03
CA ASP A 65 5.70 -5.86 3.80
C ASP A 65 5.33 -5.91 2.31
N ALA A 66 5.30 -4.76 1.62
CA ALA A 66 5.06 -4.72 0.17
C ALA A 66 6.13 -5.49 -0.63
N GLN A 67 7.40 -5.38 -0.22
CA GLN A 67 8.48 -6.12 -0.86
C GLN A 67 8.34 -7.63 -0.65
N ASP A 68 7.99 -8.06 0.56
CA ASP A 68 7.76 -9.47 0.87
C ASP A 68 6.59 -10.02 0.06
N MET A 69 5.51 -9.26 -0.09
CA MET A 69 4.38 -9.64 -0.96
C MET A 69 4.82 -9.72 -2.43
N ALA A 70 5.62 -8.78 -2.93
CA ALA A 70 6.14 -8.81 -4.30
C ALA A 70 7.02 -10.05 -4.54
N ASN A 71 7.85 -10.42 -3.56
CA ASN A 71 8.69 -11.62 -3.62
C ASN A 71 7.84 -12.90 -3.68
N ARG A 72 6.74 -12.98 -2.91
CA ARG A 72 5.80 -14.12 -2.99
C ARG A 72 5.16 -14.26 -4.37
N VAL A 73 4.80 -13.14 -5.00
CA VAL A 73 4.29 -13.14 -6.38
C VAL A 73 5.38 -13.57 -7.36
N ASP A 74 6.62 -13.14 -7.15
CA ASP A 74 7.77 -13.54 -7.98
C ASP A 74 8.05 -15.05 -7.91
N GLU A 75 7.92 -15.66 -6.72
CA GLU A 75 8.03 -17.11 -6.56
C GLU A 75 6.98 -17.87 -7.39
N ILE A 76 5.76 -17.34 -7.49
CA ILE A 76 4.71 -17.93 -8.33
C ILE A 76 5.04 -17.74 -9.80
N ILE A 77 5.46 -16.54 -10.21
CA ILE A 77 5.92 -16.26 -11.58
C ILE A 77 7.02 -17.24 -11.99
N ALA A 78 7.96 -17.54 -11.09
CA ALA A 78 9.03 -18.50 -11.33
C ALA A 78 8.54 -19.97 -11.42
N LYS A 79 7.45 -20.32 -10.72
CA LYS A 79 6.82 -21.65 -10.83
C LYS A 79 6.13 -21.82 -12.17
N ILE A 80 5.25 -20.89 -12.55
CA ILE A 80 4.50 -20.97 -13.81
C ILE A 80 5.40 -20.89 -15.04
N ALA A 81 6.52 -20.16 -14.96
CA ALA A 81 7.52 -20.11 -16.03
C ALA A 81 8.15 -21.49 -16.32
N LYS A 82 8.11 -22.44 -15.38
CA LYS A 82 8.55 -23.83 -15.60
C LYS A 82 7.45 -24.71 -16.19
N GLU A 83 6.19 -24.35 -15.98
CA GLU A 83 5.02 -25.10 -16.44
C GLU A 83 4.57 -24.67 -17.85
N GLY A 84 4.94 -23.45 -18.27
CA GLY A 84 4.82 -22.94 -19.64
C GLY A 84 4.02 -21.63 -19.73
N ASP A 85 4.11 -20.94 -20.87
CA ASP A 85 3.55 -19.59 -21.10
C ASP A 85 2.02 -19.45 -20.88
N LYS A 86 1.30 -20.57 -20.77
CA LYS A 86 -0.17 -20.61 -20.58
C LYS A 86 -0.60 -21.13 -19.21
N ALA A 87 0.35 -21.42 -18.33
CA ALA A 87 0.05 -21.83 -16.97
C ALA A 87 -0.63 -20.68 -16.22
N LEU A 88 -1.66 -21.02 -15.45
CA LEU A 88 -2.40 -20.10 -14.60
C LEU A 88 -2.15 -20.49 -13.16
N GLU A 89 -1.96 -19.49 -12.30
CA GLU A 89 -1.81 -19.74 -10.87
C GLU A 89 -2.54 -18.67 -10.06
N LYS A 90 -3.00 -19.05 -8.86
CA LYS A 90 -3.73 -18.15 -7.98
C LYS A 90 -2.76 -17.31 -7.18
N LEU A 91 -3.15 -16.07 -6.93
CA LEU A 91 -2.42 -15.23 -5.97
C LEU A 91 -2.54 -15.82 -4.55
N PRO A 92 -1.48 -15.69 -3.73
CA PRO A 92 -1.55 -16.06 -2.32
C PRO A 92 -2.62 -15.22 -1.61
N PRO A 93 -3.42 -15.81 -0.69
CA PRO A 93 -4.46 -15.08 0.02
C PRO A 93 -3.93 -13.86 0.78
N ASP A 94 -2.74 -13.97 1.37
CA ASP A 94 -2.06 -12.90 2.08
C ASP A 94 -1.70 -11.71 1.18
N VAL A 95 -1.32 -11.96 -0.08
CA VAL A 95 -1.07 -10.89 -1.05
C VAL A 95 -2.37 -10.16 -1.38
N ILE A 96 -3.45 -10.90 -1.61
CA ILE A 96 -4.77 -10.33 -1.89
C ILE A 96 -5.24 -9.48 -0.70
N ASP A 97 -5.14 -10.02 0.52
CA ASP A 97 -5.54 -9.31 1.73
C ASP A 97 -4.68 -8.08 1.98
N TYR A 98 -3.37 -8.17 1.75
CA TYR A 98 -2.48 -7.02 1.85
C TYR A 98 -2.88 -5.91 0.88
N MET A 99 -3.09 -6.24 -0.39
CA MET A 99 -3.48 -5.27 -1.42
C MET A 99 -4.84 -4.65 -1.11
N ARG A 100 -5.80 -5.44 -0.64
CA ARG A 100 -7.13 -4.96 -0.24
C ARG A 100 -7.05 -3.99 0.94
N ASN A 101 -6.33 -4.38 2.00
CA ASN A 101 -6.22 -3.59 3.23
C ASN A 101 -5.46 -2.27 3.03
N HIS A 102 -4.48 -2.25 2.13
CA HIS A 102 -3.66 -1.06 1.85
C HIS A 102 -4.14 -0.25 0.64
N GLY A 103 -5.24 -0.66 -0.01
CA GLY A 103 -5.79 0.04 -1.17
C GLY A 103 -4.83 0.06 -2.37
N VAL A 104 -4.04 -0.99 -2.54
CA VAL A 104 -3.13 -1.12 -3.69
C VAL A 104 -3.95 -1.49 -4.92
N THR A 105 -3.83 -0.69 -5.97
CA THR A 105 -4.50 -0.92 -7.25
C THR A 105 -3.53 -1.46 -8.28
N VAL A 106 -4.04 -2.30 -9.18
CA VAL A 106 -3.32 -2.81 -10.35
C VAL A 106 -4.01 -2.23 -11.57
N ASP A 107 -3.28 -1.58 -12.48
CA ASP A 107 -3.87 -0.94 -13.67
C ASP A 107 -5.07 0.01 -13.37
N GLY A 108 -5.11 0.60 -12.18
CA GLY A 108 -6.18 1.50 -11.74
C GLY A 108 -7.44 0.83 -11.21
N MET A 109 -7.49 -0.51 -11.12
CA MET A 109 -8.59 -1.27 -10.53
C MET A 109 -8.19 -1.94 -9.21
N THR A 110 -9.18 -2.31 -8.41
CA THR A 110 -8.94 -3.04 -7.16
C THR A 110 -8.45 -4.46 -7.46
N ILE A 111 -7.80 -5.11 -6.49
CA ILE A 111 -7.33 -6.48 -6.69
C ILE A 111 -8.48 -7.46 -6.98
N ASP A 112 -9.64 -7.24 -6.35
CA ASP A 112 -10.83 -8.09 -6.55
C ASP A 112 -11.39 -7.92 -7.98
N ASP A 113 -11.50 -6.68 -8.48
CA ASP A 113 -11.93 -6.40 -9.85
C ASP A 113 -10.91 -6.95 -10.87
N PHE A 114 -9.62 -6.79 -10.57
CA PHE A 114 -8.54 -7.29 -11.41
C PHE A 114 -8.60 -8.81 -11.57
N LEU A 115 -8.80 -9.53 -10.46
CA LEU A 115 -8.94 -10.98 -10.49
C LEU A 115 -10.19 -11.41 -11.26
N GLN A 116 -11.31 -10.71 -11.09
CA GLN A 116 -12.55 -11.04 -11.80
C GLN A 116 -12.44 -10.81 -13.32
N GLN A 117 -11.79 -9.73 -13.74
CA GLN A 117 -11.66 -9.39 -15.16
C GLN A 117 -10.60 -10.21 -15.88
N ASN A 118 -9.56 -10.65 -15.16
CA ASN A 118 -8.40 -11.32 -15.75
C ASN A 118 -8.32 -12.81 -15.42
N ASP A 119 -9.37 -13.40 -14.83
CA ASP A 119 -9.55 -14.84 -14.74
C ASP A 119 -10.35 -15.35 -15.96
N PRO A 120 -9.68 -15.84 -17.03
CA PRO A 120 -10.35 -16.37 -18.22
C PRO A 120 -11.21 -17.61 -17.91
N THR A 121 -10.96 -18.32 -16.81
CA THR A 121 -11.73 -19.50 -16.43
C THR A 121 -13.09 -19.13 -15.85
N ALA A 122 -13.26 -17.94 -15.26
CA ALA A 122 -14.49 -17.54 -14.60
C ALA A 122 -15.70 -17.50 -15.55
N ALA A 123 -15.52 -16.96 -16.76
CA ALA A 123 -16.57 -16.90 -17.78
C ALA A 123 -16.94 -18.30 -18.31
N LEU A 124 -15.92 -19.14 -18.55
CA LEU A 124 -16.10 -20.52 -19.00
C LEU A 124 -16.76 -21.40 -17.94
N LEU A 125 -16.40 -21.20 -16.68
CA LEU A 125 -16.98 -21.88 -15.53
C LEU A 125 -18.44 -21.50 -15.35
N ALA A 126 -18.78 -20.21 -15.47
CA ALA A 126 -20.17 -19.74 -15.41
C ALA A 126 -21.01 -20.38 -16.52
N LYS A 127 -20.50 -20.38 -17.76
CA LYS A 127 -21.14 -21.04 -18.90
C LYS A 127 -21.33 -22.54 -18.68
N LEU A 128 -20.29 -23.24 -18.21
CA LEU A 128 -20.37 -24.69 -17.97
C LEU A 128 -21.41 -25.01 -16.87
N ARG A 129 -21.44 -24.22 -15.79
CA ARG A 129 -22.45 -24.36 -14.73
C ARG A 129 -23.88 -24.13 -15.22
N GLU A 130 -24.10 -23.16 -16.10
CA GLU A 130 -25.38 -22.96 -16.77
C GLU A 130 -25.78 -24.20 -17.60
N LYS A 131 -24.84 -24.77 -18.38
CA LYS A 131 -25.08 -25.99 -19.16
C LYS A 131 -25.32 -27.24 -18.30
N ILE A 132 -24.68 -27.33 -17.15
CA ILE A 132 -24.96 -28.38 -16.14
C ILE A 132 -26.39 -28.24 -15.60
N ALA A 133 -26.89 -27.02 -15.42
CA ALA A 133 -28.27 -26.80 -14.97
C ALA A 133 -29.30 -27.14 -16.06
N GLU A 134 -29.00 -26.84 -17.33
CA GLU A 134 -29.84 -27.16 -18.48
C GLU A 134 -29.90 -28.67 -18.82
N SER A 135 -28.84 -29.44 -18.52
CA SER A 135 -28.69 -30.82 -19.00
C SER A 135 -29.67 -31.84 -18.38
N GLY A 136 -30.28 -31.51 -17.23
CA GLY A 136 -31.20 -32.42 -16.54
C GLY A 136 -30.55 -33.73 -16.10
N ALA A 137 -31.33 -34.81 -15.98
CA ALA A 137 -30.85 -36.12 -15.54
C ALA A 137 -30.08 -36.90 -16.62
N ASP A 138 -30.36 -36.62 -17.90
CA ASP A 138 -29.82 -37.37 -19.04
C ASP A 138 -28.45 -36.86 -19.52
N GLY A 139 -27.94 -35.77 -18.94
CA GLY A 139 -26.70 -35.14 -19.37
C GLY A 139 -26.81 -34.37 -20.70
N MET A 140 -25.68 -33.86 -21.19
CA MET A 140 -25.62 -33.02 -22.39
C MET A 140 -24.40 -33.33 -23.26
N GLN A 141 -24.53 -33.13 -24.57
CA GLN A 141 -23.41 -33.23 -25.51
C GLN A 141 -22.40 -32.09 -25.31
N SER A 142 -21.11 -32.36 -25.50
CA SER A 142 -20.06 -31.33 -25.38
C SER A 142 -20.14 -30.22 -26.42
N ALA A 143 -20.87 -30.42 -27.52
CA ALA A 143 -20.96 -29.46 -28.63
C ALA A 143 -21.40 -28.05 -28.18
N SER A 144 -22.25 -27.94 -27.17
CA SER A 144 -22.76 -26.67 -26.64
C SER A 144 -21.79 -25.93 -25.69
N TRP A 145 -20.75 -26.61 -25.21
CA TRP A 145 -19.71 -26.10 -24.32
C TRP A 145 -18.30 -26.49 -24.78
N GLN A 146 -18.12 -26.74 -26.08
CA GLN A 146 -16.88 -27.21 -26.68
C GLN A 146 -15.72 -26.22 -26.52
N ASP A 147 -16.04 -24.94 -26.36
CA ASP A 147 -15.09 -23.88 -26.02
C ASP A 147 -14.39 -24.13 -24.68
N VAL A 148 -15.07 -24.70 -23.69
CA VAL A 148 -14.46 -25.06 -22.40
C VAL A 148 -13.48 -26.23 -22.58
N VAL A 149 -13.88 -27.28 -23.31
CA VAL A 149 -13.02 -28.43 -23.60
C VAL A 149 -11.77 -27.98 -24.36
N ARG A 150 -11.94 -27.17 -25.39
CA ARG A 150 -10.85 -26.60 -26.17
C ARG A 150 -9.94 -25.74 -25.30
N TYR A 151 -10.52 -24.90 -24.44
CA TYR A 151 -9.75 -24.05 -23.54
C TYR A 151 -8.90 -24.89 -22.58
N MET A 152 -9.48 -25.89 -21.92
CA MET A 152 -8.75 -26.77 -20.99
C MET A 152 -7.60 -27.48 -21.70
N ASP A 153 -7.83 -28.00 -22.91
CA ASP A 153 -6.80 -28.65 -23.71
C ASP A 153 -5.68 -27.68 -24.17
N GLU A 154 -6.05 -26.48 -24.61
CA GLU A 154 -5.10 -25.46 -25.10
C GLU A 154 -4.23 -24.87 -23.99
N HIS A 155 -4.71 -24.89 -22.75
CA HIS A 155 -4.04 -24.39 -21.54
C HIS A 155 -3.44 -25.53 -20.70
N GLY A 156 -3.49 -26.77 -21.19
CA GLY A 156 -2.89 -27.92 -20.51
C GLY A 156 -3.56 -28.32 -19.19
N ILE A 157 -4.80 -27.88 -18.96
CA ILE A 157 -5.60 -28.23 -17.79
C ILE A 157 -6.07 -29.67 -17.95
N LYS A 158 -5.56 -30.56 -17.09
CA LYS A 158 -5.80 -32.00 -17.17
C LYS A 158 -6.93 -32.44 -16.26
N VAL A 159 -7.80 -33.29 -16.77
CA VAL A 159 -8.83 -34.01 -15.99
C VAL A 159 -8.31 -35.42 -15.76
N ASP A 160 -8.14 -35.81 -14.50
CA ASP A 160 -7.58 -37.12 -14.10
C ASP A 160 -6.24 -37.47 -14.79
N GLY A 161 -5.41 -36.44 -15.01
CA GLY A 161 -4.10 -36.58 -15.67
C GLY A 161 -4.14 -36.68 -17.19
N GLN A 162 -5.33 -36.61 -17.81
CA GLN A 162 -5.55 -36.65 -19.25
C GLN A 162 -6.02 -35.30 -19.78
N ARG A 163 -5.94 -35.09 -21.10
CA ARG A 163 -6.58 -33.94 -21.74
C ARG A 163 -8.09 -34.02 -21.53
N CYS A 164 -8.77 -32.88 -21.46
CA CYS A 164 -10.22 -32.84 -21.24
C CYS A 164 -10.96 -33.57 -22.36
N SER A 165 -10.52 -33.42 -23.61
CA SER A 165 -11.07 -34.20 -24.72
C SER A 165 -10.87 -35.70 -24.55
N ASP A 166 -9.63 -36.15 -24.25
CA ASP A 166 -9.30 -37.56 -24.06
C ASP A 166 -10.11 -38.19 -22.92
N TYR A 167 -10.27 -37.45 -21.82
CA TYR A 167 -11.12 -37.84 -20.69
C TYR A 167 -12.56 -38.08 -21.14
N ILE A 168 -13.16 -37.12 -21.86
CA ILE A 168 -14.53 -37.23 -22.38
C ILE A 168 -14.67 -38.44 -23.31
N TRP A 169 -13.73 -38.66 -24.22
CA TRP A 169 -13.76 -39.79 -25.15
C TRP A 169 -13.63 -41.15 -24.45
N GLY A 170 -12.93 -41.19 -23.32
CA GLY A 170 -12.75 -42.38 -22.48
C GLY A 170 -13.93 -42.72 -21.57
N LEU A 171 -14.95 -41.85 -21.46
CA LEU A 171 -16.10 -42.10 -20.61
C LEU A 171 -16.93 -43.31 -21.10
N PRO A 172 -17.42 -44.18 -20.18
CA PRO A 172 -18.22 -45.35 -20.53
C PRO A 172 -19.45 -45.02 -21.38
N GLU A 173 -20.11 -43.90 -21.07
CA GLU A 173 -21.29 -43.44 -21.80
C GLU A 173 -20.98 -42.85 -23.19
N VAL A 174 -19.77 -42.35 -23.41
CA VAL A 174 -19.34 -41.80 -24.70
C VAL A 174 -18.82 -42.92 -25.61
N GLY A 175 -18.05 -43.86 -25.07
CA GLY A 175 -17.64 -45.09 -25.76
C GLY A 175 -16.96 -44.85 -27.11
N SER A 176 -16.17 -43.78 -27.23
CA SER A 176 -15.55 -43.35 -28.50
C SER A 176 -16.52 -43.03 -29.65
N ARG A 177 -17.77 -42.68 -29.35
CA ARG A 177 -18.80 -42.32 -30.35
C ARG A 177 -19.10 -40.84 -30.30
N SER A 178 -19.17 -40.21 -31.47
CA SER A 178 -19.60 -38.81 -31.59
C SER A 178 -21.05 -38.64 -31.14
N TYR A 179 -21.39 -37.45 -30.66
CA TYR A 179 -22.74 -37.02 -30.27
C TYR A 179 -23.36 -37.75 -29.07
N GLN A 180 -22.56 -38.44 -28.25
CA GLN A 180 -23.04 -38.98 -26.98
C GLN A 180 -23.22 -37.88 -25.93
N LYS A 181 -24.17 -38.10 -25.02
CA LYS A 181 -24.39 -37.21 -23.87
C LYS A 181 -23.39 -37.56 -22.78
N ILE A 182 -22.87 -36.53 -22.12
CA ILE A 182 -21.98 -36.66 -20.96
C ILE A 182 -22.84 -36.50 -19.71
N SER A 183 -22.66 -37.40 -18.74
CA SER A 183 -23.42 -37.35 -17.49
C SER A 183 -23.19 -36.04 -16.74
N ARG A 184 -24.17 -35.64 -15.92
CA ARG A 184 -24.06 -34.44 -15.08
C ARG A 184 -22.87 -34.52 -14.12
N GLU A 185 -22.56 -35.71 -13.62
CA GLU A 185 -21.45 -35.94 -12.69
C GLU A 185 -20.09 -35.67 -13.36
N HIS A 186 -19.86 -36.19 -14.56
CA HIS A 186 -18.62 -35.93 -15.30
C HIS A 186 -18.52 -34.46 -15.74
N MET A 187 -19.64 -33.82 -16.11
CA MET A 187 -19.63 -32.38 -16.36
C MET A 187 -19.26 -31.57 -15.10
N GLN A 188 -19.77 -31.97 -13.94
CA GLN A 188 -19.45 -31.31 -12.66
C GLN A 188 -17.98 -31.50 -12.29
N HIS A 189 -17.43 -32.72 -12.49
CA HIS A 189 -16.00 -32.98 -12.27
C HIS A 189 -15.12 -32.09 -13.13
N ILE A 190 -15.45 -31.94 -14.43
CA ILE A 190 -14.74 -31.02 -15.34
C ILE A 190 -14.85 -29.57 -14.85
N ALA A 191 -16.01 -29.15 -14.36
CA ALA A 191 -16.20 -27.82 -13.79
C ALA A 191 -15.36 -27.60 -12.53
N ASP A 192 -15.24 -28.61 -11.67
CA ASP A 192 -14.46 -28.53 -10.43
C ASP A 192 -12.95 -28.45 -10.75
N VAL A 193 -12.48 -29.23 -11.73
CA VAL A 193 -11.10 -29.13 -12.24
C VAL A 193 -10.82 -27.74 -12.85
N LEU A 194 -11.74 -27.22 -13.66
CA LEU A 194 -11.61 -25.89 -14.24
C LEU A 194 -11.58 -24.79 -13.16
N ALA A 195 -12.43 -24.89 -12.13
CA ALA A 195 -12.44 -23.97 -11.00
C ALA A 195 -11.15 -24.03 -10.16
N ALA A 196 -10.55 -25.22 -10.05
CA ALA A 196 -9.26 -25.39 -9.40
C ALA A 196 -8.13 -24.72 -10.19
N ALA A 197 -8.14 -24.84 -11.52
CA ALA A 197 -7.12 -24.32 -12.44
C ALA A 197 -7.25 -22.81 -12.76
N GLY A 198 -8.30 -22.13 -12.30
CA GLY A 198 -8.44 -20.68 -12.47
C GLY A 198 -7.28 -19.90 -11.84
N GLY A 199 -7.01 -18.71 -12.36
CA GLY A 199 -5.86 -17.92 -11.90
C GLY A 199 -5.43 -16.86 -12.90
N LEU A 200 -4.26 -16.27 -12.63
CA LEU A 200 -3.64 -15.26 -13.46
C LEU A 200 -2.50 -15.86 -14.28
N ASP A 201 -2.34 -15.38 -15.51
CA ASP A 201 -1.16 -15.68 -16.33
C ASP A 201 0.08 -14.91 -15.83
N GLN A 202 1.24 -15.28 -16.38
CA GLN A 202 2.52 -14.69 -16.01
C GLN A 202 2.58 -13.17 -16.19
N GLY A 203 1.99 -12.63 -17.25
CA GLY A 203 1.95 -11.19 -17.48
C GLY A 203 1.10 -10.47 -16.45
N LYS A 204 -0.05 -11.04 -16.08
CA LYS A 204 -0.96 -10.48 -15.07
C LYS A 204 -0.38 -10.55 -13.66
N LEU A 205 0.29 -11.64 -13.31
CA LEU A 205 1.07 -11.73 -12.07
C LEU A 205 2.21 -10.71 -12.06
N GLY A 206 2.85 -10.47 -13.20
CA GLY A 206 3.85 -9.42 -13.37
C GLY A 206 3.29 -8.02 -13.10
N ALA A 207 2.07 -7.73 -13.53
CA ALA A 207 1.39 -6.46 -13.23
C ALA A 207 1.13 -6.29 -11.72
N VAL A 208 0.67 -7.36 -11.04
CA VAL A 208 0.46 -7.37 -9.59
C VAL A 208 1.78 -7.13 -8.84
N LYS A 209 2.85 -7.82 -9.23
CA LYS A 209 4.20 -7.62 -8.69
C LYS A 209 4.66 -6.17 -8.87
N ALA A 210 4.52 -5.62 -10.07
CA ALA A 210 4.93 -4.24 -10.35
C ALA A 210 4.16 -3.21 -9.51
N ALA A 211 2.87 -3.45 -9.24
CA ALA A 211 2.09 -2.59 -8.34
C ALA A 211 2.63 -2.62 -6.90
N LEU A 212 2.95 -3.81 -6.38
CA LEU A 212 3.54 -3.98 -5.05
C LEU A 212 4.94 -3.35 -4.95
N GLU A 213 5.80 -3.56 -5.93
CA GLU A 213 7.14 -2.94 -6.01
C GLU A 213 7.03 -1.42 -6.07
N THR A 214 6.05 -0.88 -6.78
CA THR A 214 5.78 0.57 -6.80
C THR A 214 5.44 1.09 -5.41
N VAL A 215 4.63 0.36 -4.64
CA VAL A 215 4.31 0.73 -3.25
C VAL A 215 5.56 0.67 -2.36
N SER A 216 6.35 -0.40 -2.47
CA SER A 216 7.61 -0.60 -1.74
C SER A 216 8.59 0.54 -2.00
N ASN A 217 8.83 0.86 -3.27
CA ASN A 217 9.74 1.92 -3.70
C ASN A 217 9.28 3.28 -3.20
N ARG A 218 8.00 3.62 -3.39
CA ARG A 218 7.45 4.91 -2.89
C ARG A 218 7.56 5.05 -1.37
N ALA A 219 7.36 3.97 -0.64
CA ALA A 219 7.48 3.98 0.82
C ALA A 219 8.96 4.13 1.25
N SER A 220 9.88 3.43 0.59
CA SER A 220 11.33 3.56 0.80
C SER A 220 11.86 4.96 0.48
N ASP A 221 11.38 5.57 -0.61
CA ASP A 221 11.70 6.95 -0.99
C ASP A 221 11.24 7.94 0.08
N PHE A 222 10.02 7.74 0.61
CA PHE A 222 9.50 8.57 1.69
C PHE A 222 10.36 8.46 2.96
N VAL A 223 10.80 7.26 3.33
CA VAL A 223 11.68 7.04 4.49
C VAL A 223 12.99 7.77 4.31
N SER A 224 13.62 7.62 3.14
CA SER A 224 14.89 8.29 2.80
C SER A 224 14.75 9.81 2.83
N GLN A 225 13.66 10.35 2.28
CA GLN A 225 13.37 11.78 2.32
C GLN A 225 13.10 12.27 3.75
N SER A 226 12.38 11.50 4.56
CA SER A 226 12.05 11.84 5.94
C SER A 226 13.30 11.86 6.82
N GLN A 227 14.26 10.97 6.59
CA GLN A 227 15.54 10.98 7.29
C GLN A 227 16.32 12.29 7.06
N LEU A 228 16.35 12.80 5.83
CA LEU A 228 16.98 14.09 5.51
C LEU A 228 16.24 15.26 6.17
N GLN A 229 14.92 15.22 6.22
CA GLN A 229 14.12 16.25 6.91
C GLN A 229 14.37 16.23 8.42
N LEU A 230 14.47 15.04 9.04
CA LEU A 230 14.82 14.89 10.44
C LEU A 230 16.20 15.48 10.75
N GLN A 231 17.20 15.25 9.89
CA GLN A 231 18.52 15.88 10.05
C GLN A 231 18.44 17.41 10.05
N LYS A 232 17.62 18.01 9.17
CA LYS A 232 17.39 19.46 9.15
C LYS A 232 16.70 19.96 10.43
N VAL A 233 15.70 19.23 10.92
CA VAL A 233 15.02 19.55 12.18
C VAL A 233 16.01 19.50 13.35
N MET A 234 16.87 18.48 13.41
CA MET A 234 17.91 18.36 14.45
C MET A 234 18.96 19.47 14.37
N GLN A 235 19.36 19.88 13.16
CA GLN A 235 20.24 21.05 12.98
C GLN A 235 19.56 22.32 13.50
N GLY A 236 18.29 22.55 13.16
CA GLY A 236 17.51 23.68 13.67
C GLY A 236 17.42 23.65 15.21
N TYR A 237 17.15 22.48 15.79
CA TYR A 237 17.06 22.30 17.23
C TYR A 237 18.38 22.66 17.93
N ASN A 238 19.51 22.17 17.40
CA ASN A 238 20.84 22.50 17.93
C ASN A 238 21.15 24.01 17.82
N VAL A 239 20.71 24.68 16.74
CA VAL A 239 20.83 26.14 16.61
C VAL A 239 20.00 26.85 17.68
N THR A 240 18.75 26.44 17.89
CA THR A 240 17.89 27.02 18.93
C THR A 240 18.49 26.86 20.32
N VAL A 241 19.05 25.69 20.65
CA VAL A 241 19.76 25.45 21.91
C VAL A 241 20.96 26.39 22.06
N SER A 242 21.76 26.56 21.01
CA SER A 242 22.91 27.48 21.03
C SER A 242 22.49 28.94 21.25
N LEU A 243 21.39 29.37 20.63
CA LEU A 243 20.83 30.70 20.83
C LEU A 243 20.31 30.89 22.27
N ILE A 244 19.63 29.89 22.84
CA ILE A 244 19.17 29.93 24.24
C ILE A 244 20.38 30.08 25.17
N ASN A 245 21.43 29.27 24.98
CA ASN A 245 22.64 29.35 25.81
C ASN A 245 23.34 30.71 25.69
N SER A 246 23.39 31.28 24.49
CA SER A 246 23.95 32.61 24.25
C SER A 246 23.16 33.70 24.96
N MET A 247 21.83 33.65 24.90
CA MET A 247 20.95 34.60 25.59
C MET A 247 21.01 34.45 27.11
N GLN A 248 21.10 33.22 27.63
CA GLN A 248 21.30 32.98 29.06
C GLN A 248 22.62 33.55 29.57
N THR A 249 23.70 33.39 28.79
CA THR A 249 25.01 33.98 29.11
C THR A 249 24.93 35.49 29.15
N MET A 250 24.26 36.11 28.17
CA MET A 250 24.06 37.55 28.13
C MET A 250 23.25 38.05 29.34
N LEU A 251 22.17 37.35 29.73
CA LEU A 251 21.42 37.66 30.97
C LEU A 251 22.34 37.60 32.20
N ALA A 252 23.19 36.57 32.31
CA ALA A 252 24.10 36.43 33.43
C ALA A 252 25.12 37.57 33.51
N GLU A 253 25.67 38.00 32.36
CA GLU A 253 26.58 39.14 32.28
C GLU A 253 25.90 40.47 32.64
N MET A 254 24.68 40.69 32.15
CA MET A 254 23.89 41.88 32.52
C MET A 254 23.63 41.91 34.03
N ASN A 255 23.19 40.79 34.62
CA ASN A 255 22.96 40.68 36.06
C ASN A 255 24.23 40.98 36.86
N LYS A 256 25.37 40.46 36.41
CA LYS A 256 26.68 40.72 37.04
C LYS A 256 27.07 42.20 36.94
N SER A 257 26.88 42.83 35.79
CA SER A 257 27.16 44.26 35.58
C SER A 257 26.29 45.14 36.47
N ILE A 258 24.98 44.87 36.56
CA ILE A 258 24.08 45.57 37.47
C ILE A 258 24.54 45.41 38.93
N ALA A 259 24.85 44.18 39.35
CA ALA A 259 25.34 43.92 40.71
C ALA A 259 26.66 44.63 41.03
N GLN A 260 27.54 44.82 40.05
CA GLN A 260 28.78 45.58 40.21
C GLN A 260 28.56 47.08 40.33
N ASN A 261 27.57 47.64 39.62
CA ASN A 261 27.25 49.07 39.65
C ASN A 261 26.44 49.49 40.90
N ILE A 262 25.87 48.54 41.65
CA ILE A 262 25.12 48.79 42.90
C ILE A 262 26.04 48.75 44.15
N ARG A 263 27.30 48.32 44.01
CA ARG A 263 28.33 48.42 45.06
C ARG A 263 29.04 49.76 45.03
#